data_AF-A0AA96ZVB5-F1
#
_entry.id   AF-A0AA96ZVB5-F1
#
_cell.length_a   1.000
_cell.length_b   1.000
_cell.length_c   1.000
_cell.angle_alpha   90.00
_cell.angle_beta   90.00
_cell.angle_gamma   90.00
#
_symmetry.space_group_name_H-M   'P 1'
#
loop_
_entity.id
_entity.type
_entity.pdbx_description
1 polymer ?
#
loop_
_entity_poly.entity_id
_entity_poly.type
_entity_poly.pdbx_seq_one_letter_code
_entity_poly.pdbx_strand_id
1 'polypeptide(L)'
;MKNKLIRLVCIFLILITLIVPTVAETNNEMKKTEQKDVLKGIDFDSPDFNYEKLTDIQKRALKEKSDKWIEDHTFNVTVTTNYKTQIKNSNTNELIVEEIYQSNDPKFNEMFGTNNILSKKTYLIDNKNKLINFEGNMVTLDVYTKESKTEILVVTTGSDPYNWKAVGYPYPDYLWKVVDPNYPGGGLYIRADPVNMMWQNTSASIVKTFILSKTNWTGVITIEYDYRVYDPFTQTYIRSQSVASNPIRPTGGYHVRIYQMPQGYVVAGAHEDSSSPHQAIAFEPVEKYIAGLFSGNSSWSVSNNSTYLNNSCSSPAYNNGYATVIKRQ
;
A
#
# COMPACT_ATOMS: atom_id res chain seq x y z
N MET A 1 44.88 -39.56 63.69
CA MET A 1 44.97 -40.47 62.53
C MET A 1 44.72 -39.63 61.28
N LYS A 2 45.78 -39.24 60.55
CA LYS A 2 46.14 -39.75 59.19
C LYS A 2 44.94 -39.67 58.24
N ASN A 3 44.88 -38.87 57.16
CA ASN A 3 45.88 -38.44 56.17
C ASN A 3 45.38 -37.15 55.46
N LYS A 4 46.21 -36.09 55.33
CA LYS A 4 46.96 -35.66 54.11
C LYS A 4 46.07 -35.31 52.91
N LEU A 5 45.92 -34.04 52.52
CA LEU A 5 46.86 -33.14 51.79
C LEU A 5 46.67 -33.22 50.27
N ILE A 6 46.64 -32.03 49.61
CA ILE A 6 46.77 -31.65 48.18
C ILE A 6 45.48 -30.94 47.71
N ARG A 7 45.41 -29.67 47.24
CA ARG A 7 46.31 -28.53 46.90
C ARG A 7 45.38 -27.29 46.79
N LEU A 8 45.55 -26.20 47.53
CA LEU A 8 46.20 -24.91 47.17
C LEU A 8 46.23 -24.51 45.67
N VAL A 9 46.07 -23.20 45.41
CA VAL A 9 46.08 -22.42 44.14
C VAL A 9 44.64 -22.10 43.66
N CYS A 10 44.05 -20.90 43.69
CA CYS A 10 44.51 -19.51 43.79
C CYS A 10 43.41 -18.62 44.41
N ILE A 11 43.81 -17.78 45.36
CA ILE A 11 43.13 -16.51 45.69
C ILE A 11 43.57 -15.50 44.63
N PHE A 12 42.65 -14.93 43.85
CA PHE A 12 42.66 -13.54 43.33
C PHE A 12 41.56 -13.35 42.27
N LEU A 13 40.54 -12.53 42.59
CA LEU A 13 39.67 -11.72 41.71
C LEU A 13 38.39 -11.42 42.52
N ILE A 14 38.45 -10.43 43.40
CA ILE A 14 38.07 -9.03 43.11
C ILE A 14 36.60 -8.93 42.69
N LEU A 15 35.76 -8.78 43.72
CA LEU A 15 34.72 -7.76 43.86
C LEU A 15 34.70 -6.67 42.76
N ILE A 16 34.03 -6.93 41.63
CA ILE A 16 33.44 -5.89 40.77
C ILE A 16 32.12 -6.45 40.22
N THR A 17 31.04 -6.29 40.97
CA THR A 17 29.70 -6.13 40.40
C THR A 17 29.40 -4.63 40.39
N LEU A 18 30.23 -3.88 39.69
CA LEU A 18 29.87 -2.56 39.20
C LEU A 18 28.82 -2.77 38.12
N ILE A 19 27.73 -2.03 38.28
CA ILE A 19 26.77 -1.60 37.28
C ILE A 19 27.46 -1.56 35.91
N VAL A 20 27.20 -2.56 35.06
CA VAL A 20 27.44 -2.44 33.62
C VAL A 20 26.16 -1.79 33.10
N PRO A 21 26.17 -0.51 32.70
CA PRO A 21 25.12 -0.04 31.82
C PRO A 21 25.20 -0.93 30.58
N THR A 22 24.11 -1.64 30.34
CA THR A 22 23.66 -2.19 29.08
C THR A 22 24.33 -1.51 27.87
N VAL A 23 25.42 -2.11 27.38
CA VAL A 23 26.12 -1.67 26.15
C VAL A 23 25.18 -1.59 24.94
N ALA A 24 24.04 -2.29 25.00
CA ALA A 24 22.96 -2.22 24.03
C ALA A 24 22.16 -0.89 24.07
N GLU A 25 21.99 -0.25 25.22
CA GLU A 25 21.25 1.01 25.34
C GLU A 25 22.12 2.21 24.95
N THR A 26 23.40 2.22 25.34
CA THR A 26 24.35 3.28 24.93
C THR A 26 24.64 3.26 23.42
N ASN A 27 24.66 2.08 22.78
CA ASN A 27 24.80 1.99 21.32
C ASN A 27 23.56 2.47 20.56
N ASN A 28 22.37 2.33 21.14
CA ASN A 28 21.13 2.85 20.56
C ASN A 28 20.98 4.36 20.74
N GLU A 29 21.44 4.92 21.86
CA GLU A 29 21.44 6.37 22.09
C GLU A 29 22.49 7.12 21.25
N MET A 30 23.69 6.55 21.06
CA MET A 30 24.69 7.12 20.13
C MET A 30 24.17 7.14 18.68
N LYS A 31 23.56 6.05 18.19
CA LYS A 31 22.97 6.01 16.83
C LYS A 31 21.84 7.01 16.63
N LYS A 32 20.97 7.21 17.62
CA LYS A 32 19.86 8.19 17.54
C LYS A 32 20.36 9.64 17.55
N THR A 33 21.42 9.93 18.30
CA THR A 33 22.01 11.27 18.38
C THR A 33 22.76 11.62 17.09
N GLU A 34 23.54 10.69 16.55
CA GLU A 34 24.19 10.84 15.24
C GLU A 34 23.16 10.98 14.09
N GLN A 35 22.07 10.21 14.09
CA GLN A 35 21.01 10.33 13.07
C GLN A 35 20.32 11.69 13.07
N LYS A 36 19.99 12.24 14.25
CA LYS A 36 19.35 13.57 14.35
C LYS A 36 20.25 14.67 13.80
N ASP A 37 21.54 14.56 14.00
CA ASP A 37 22.51 15.53 13.47
C ASP A 37 22.77 15.35 11.97
N VAL A 38 22.73 14.11 11.46
CA VAL A 38 22.92 13.79 10.03
C VAL A 38 21.79 14.34 9.14
N LEU A 39 20.54 14.31 9.63
CA LEU A 39 19.37 14.80 8.87
C LEU A 39 19.05 16.28 9.12
N LYS A 40 19.82 16.95 9.98
CA LYS A 40 19.58 18.35 10.35
C LYS A 40 19.74 19.26 9.13
N GLY A 41 18.73 20.11 8.89
CA GLY A 41 18.71 21.06 7.78
C GLY A 41 18.19 20.49 6.45
N ILE A 42 17.78 19.21 6.40
CA ILE A 42 17.03 18.70 5.26
C ILE A 42 15.54 19.01 5.48
N ASP A 43 15.01 19.91 4.67
CA ASP A 43 13.57 20.12 4.57
C ASP A 43 12.99 19.12 3.57
N PHE A 44 12.33 18.09 4.10
CA PHE A 44 11.68 17.07 3.29
C PHE A 44 10.44 17.60 2.60
N ASP A 45 9.78 18.62 3.12
CA ASP A 45 8.55 19.15 2.53
C ASP A 45 8.85 20.22 1.48
N SER A 46 10.12 20.63 1.36
CA SER A 46 10.58 21.51 0.31
C SER A 46 10.29 20.95 -1.08
N PRO A 47 9.72 21.75 -2.00
CA PRO A 47 9.57 21.38 -3.41
C PRO A 47 10.92 21.17 -4.10
N ASP A 48 12.00 21.72 -3.55
CA ASP A 48 13.37 21.58 -4.07
C ASP A 48 14.11 20.35 -3.52
N PHE A 49 13.45 19.53 -2.69
CA PHE A 49 14.02 18.29 -2.17
C PHE A 49 14.46 17.39 -3.34
N ASN A 50 15.74 17.03 -3.34
CA ASN A 50 16.31 16.15 -4.35
C ASN A 50 17.15 15.06 -3.67
N TYR A 51 16.61 13.85 -3.64
CA TYR A 51 17.25 12.69 -3.03
C TYR A 51 18.64 12.41 -3.63
N GLU A 52 18.86 12.69 -4.91
CA GLU A 52 20.15 12.43 -5.57
C GLU A 52 21.27 13.36 -5.10
N LYS A 53 20.92 14.52 -4.52
CA LYS A 53 21.92 15.45 -3.94
C LYS A 53 22.35 15.06 -2.53
N LEU A 54 21.73 14.05 -1.92
CA LEU A 54 22.05 13.60 -0.57
C LEU A 54 23.31 12.75 -0.55
N THR A 55 24.06 12.85 0.53
CA THR A 55 25.18 11.93 0.82
C THR A 55 24.67 10.53 1.12
N ASP A 56 25.52 9.50 0.94
CA ASP A 56 25.15 8.11 1.26
C ASP A 56 24.74 7.92 2.73
N ILE A 57 25.32 8.70 3.64
CA ILE A 57 24.96 8.67 5.06
C ILE A 57 23.54 9.19 5.25
N GLN A 58 23.18 10.30 4.60
CA GLN A 58 21.82 10.86 4.63
C GLN A 58 20.81 9.91 3.98
N LYS A 59 21.14 9.32 2.82
CA LYS A 59 20.30 8.33 2.13
C LYS A 59 20.00 7.12 3.03
N ARG A 60 21.01 6.57 3.71
CA ARG A 60 20.83 5.47 4.67
C ARG A 60 19.98 5.87 5.87
N ALA A 61 20.26 7.02 6.49
CA ALA A 61 19.47 7.52 7.61
C ALA A 61 17.99 7.74 7.23
N LEU A 62 17.71 8.18 6.00
CA LEU A 62 16.35 8.30 5.51
C LEU A 62 15.67 6.96 5.29
N LYS A 63 16.37 6.00 4.70
CA LYS A 63 15.85 4.65 4.56
C LYS A 63 15.50 4.05 5.93
N GLU A 64 16.38 4.18 6.93
CA GLU A 64 16.13 3.70 8.29
C GLU A 64 14.91 4.39 8.93
N LYS A 65 14.75 5.71 8.72
CA LYS A 65 13.57 6.44 9.18
C LYS A 65 12.28 5.93 8.53
N SER A 66 12.30 5.66 7.23
CA SER A 66 11.14 5.14 6.50
C SER A 66 10.83 3.68 6.86
N ASP A 67 11.84 2.84 7.00
CA ASP A 67 11.67 1.45 7.47
C ASP A 67 11.01 1.45 8.87
N LYS A 68 11.48 2.32 9.77
CA LYS A 68 10.88 2.49 11.09
C LYS A 68 9.44 3.00 11.02
N TRP A 69 9.16 3.95 10.14
CA TRP A 69 7.78 4.42 9.92
C TRP A 69 6.88 3.25 9.51
N ILE A 70 7.32 2.39 8.58
CA ILE A 70 6.54 1.22 8.15
C ILE A 70 6.31 0.28 9.33
N GLU A 71 7.33 -0.02 10.13
CA GLU A 71 7.22 -0.86 11.32
C GLU A 71 6.21 -0.30 12.33
N ASP A 72 6.28 1.00 12.63
CA ASP A 72 5.38 1.67 13.58
C ASP A 72 3.92 1.74 13.08
N HIS A 73 3.72 1.58 11.77
CA HIS A 73 2.40 1.58 11.10
C HIS A 73 1.93 0.18 10.68
N THR A 74 2.66 -0.89 11.04
CA THR A 74 2.33 -2.27 10.70
C THR A 74 1.66 -2.96 11.87
N PHE A 75 0.47 -3.52 11.64
CA PHE A 75 -0.34 -4.15 12.67
C PHE A 75 -0.79 -5.55 12.25
N ASN A 76 -0.82 -6.47 13.20
CA ASN A 76 -1.55 -7.73 13.05
C ASN A 76 -3.03 -7.46 13.34
N VAL A 77 -3.88 -7.66 12.35
CA VAL A 77 -5.29 -7.27 12.37
C VAL A 77 -6.16 -8.46 12.00
N THR A 78 -7.20 -8.70 12.80
CA THR A 78 -8.33 -9.53 12.38
C THR A 78 -9.30 -8.67 11.60
N VAL A 79 -9.46 -8.98 10.32
CA VAL A 79 -10.43 -8.34 9.43
C VAL A 79 -11.69 -9.21 9.41
N THR A 80 -12.79 -8.69 9.94
CA THR A 80 -14.10 -9.30 9.81
C THR A 80 -14.90 -8.57 8.75
N THR A 81 -15.33 -9.29 7.71
CA THR A 81 -16.15 -8.71 6.64
C THR A 81 -17.55 -9.26 6.71
N ASN A 82 -18.53 -8.35 6.72
CA ASN A 82 -19.95 -8.65 6.74
C ASN A 82 -20.58 -8.21 5.41
N TYR A 83 -21.35 -9.11 4.82
CA TYR A 83 -22.12 -8.85 3.61
C TYR A 83 -23.59 -8.80 3.95
N LYS A 84 -24.24 -7.70 3.59
CA LYS A 84 -25.67 -7.54 3.73
C LYS A 84 -26.25 -6.97 2.45
N THR A 85 -27.30 -7.60 1.97
CA THR A 85 -28.04 -7.14 0.80
C THR A 85 -29.35 -6.51 1.26
N GLN A 86 -29.77 -5.46 0.55
CA GLN A 86 -31.06 -4.82 0.79
C GLN A 86 -31.71 -4.42 -0.52
N ILE A 87 -33.02 -4.61 -0.61
CA ILE A 87 -33.79 -4.19 -1.78
C ILE A 87 -33.94 -2.68 -1.72
N LYS A 88 -33.43 -1.96 -2.73
CA LYS A 88 -33.58 -0.51 -2.83
C LYS A 88 -34.86 -0.13 -3.58
N ASN A 89 -35.13 -0.81 -4.69
CA ASN A 89 -36.37 -0.70 -5.45
C ASN A 89 -36.60 -1.98 -6.30
N SER A 90 -37.66 -2.02 -7.11
CA SER A 90 -38.05 -3.20 -7.89
C SER A 90 -36.97 -3.74 -8.84
N ASN A 91 -35.99 -2.91 -9.22
CA ASN A 91 -35.00 -3.24 -10.24
C ASN A 91 -33.54 -3.19 -9.73
N THR A 92 -33.31 -2.73 -8.50
CA THR A 92 -31.95 -2.59 -7.94
C THR A 92 -31.90 -3.01 -6.47
N ASN A 93 -30.87 -3.78 -6.15
CA ASN A 93 -30.47 -4.14 -4.80
C ASN A 93 -29.20 -3.36 -4.44
N GLU A 94 -28.95 -3.22 -3.15
CA GLU A 94 -27.70 -2.71 -2.60
C GLU A 94 -26.98 -3.84 -1.88
N LEU A 95 -25.69 -4.01 -2.17
CA LEU A 95 -24.76 -4.80 -1.40
C LEU A 95 -24.01 -3.86 -0.45
N ILE A 96 -24.21 -4.05 0.84
CA ILE A 96 -23.46 -3.41 1.91
C ILE A 96 -22.32 -4.34 2.32
N VAL A 97 -21.11 -3.82 2.26
CA VAL A 97 -19.90 -4.47 2.74
C VAL A 97 -19.41 -3.69 3.95
N GLU A 98 -19.39 -4.34 5.12
CA GLU A 98 -18.86 -3.78 6.37
C GLU A 98 -17.62 -4.55 6.78
N GLU A 99 -16.47 -3.88 6.81
CA GLU A 99 -15.20 -4.43 7.25
C GLU A 99 -14.85 -3.87 8.64
N ILE A 100 -14.58 -4.75 9.59
CA ILE A 100 -14.12 -4.41 10.93
C ILE A 100 -12.66 -4.85 11.05
N TYR A 101 -11.78 -3.88 11.22
CA TYR A 101 -10.35 -4.09 11.44
C TYR A 101 -10.07 -4.03 12.93
N GLN A 102 -9.81 -5.18 13.54
CA GLN A 102 -9.55 -5.29 14.97
C GLN A 102 -8.10 -5.67 15.25
N SER A 103 -7.43 -4.92 16.12
CA SER A 103 -6.10 -5.29 16.62
C SER A 103 -6.07 -5.30 18.15
N ASN A 104 -5.28 -6.21 18.71
CA ASN A 104 -4.98 -6.24 20.15
C ASN A 104 -3.64 -5.56 20.46
N ASP A 105 -2.94 -5.02 19.46
CA ASP A 105 -1.70 -4.26 19.68
C ASP A 105 -2.03 -2.93 20.38
N PRO A 106 -1.46 -2.65 21.56
CA PRO A 106 -1.68 -1.37 22.25
C PRO A 106 -1.33 -0.14 21.41
N LYS A 107 -0.34 -0.25 20.51
CA LYS A 107 0.05 0.84 19.60
C LYS A 107 -1.06 1.20 18.62
N PHE A 108 -1.90 0.22 18.25
CA PHE A 108 -3.04 0.46 17.37
C PHE A 108 -4.04 1.41 18.04
N ASN A 109 -4.38 1.17 19.30
CA ASN A 109 -5.25 2.06 20.07
C ASN A 109 -4.58 3.41 20.37
N GLU A 110 -3.27 3.44 20.61
CA GLU A 110 -2.54 4.70 20.78
C GLU A 110 -2.60 5.56 19.52
N MET A 111 -2.44 4.95 18.35
CA MET A 111 -2.46 5.65 17.05
C MET A 111 -3.88 6.04 16.62
N PHE A 112 -4.87 5.17 16.83
CA PHE A 112 -6.21 5.34 16.28
C PHE A 112 -7.30 5.69 17.32
N GLY A 113 -6.96 5.74 18.61
CA GLY A 113 -7.93 5.96 19.69
C GLY A 113 -9.01 4.88 19.82
N THR A 114 -8.86 3.75 19.12
CA THR A 114 -9.77 2.61 19.12
C THR A 114 -9.01 1.32 18.81
N ASN A 115 -9.49 0.18 19.33
CA ASN A 115 -9.01 -1.14 18.93
C ASN A 115 -9.69 -1.65 17.64
N ASN A 116 -10.73 -0.95 17.17
CA ASN A 116 -11.57 -1.35 16.05
C ASN A 116 -11.77 -0.19 15.09
N ILE A 117 -11.45 -0.39 13.81
CA ILE A 117 -11.77 0.55 12.73
C ILE A 117 -12.86 -0.08 11.87
N LEU A 118 -13.90 0.69 11.56
CA LEU A 118 -15.01 0.27 10.70
C LEU A 118 -14.89 0.92 9.32
N SER A 119 -14.93 0.11 8.28
CA SER A 119 -15.17 0.55 6.89
C SER A 119 -16.54 0.05 6.46
N LYS A 120 -17.31 0.92 5.82
CA LYS A 120 -18.63 0.58 5.27
C LYS A 120 -18.74 1.10 3.86
N LYS A 121 -19.06 0.22 2.92
CA LYS A 121 -19.29 0.54 1.51
C LYS A 121 -20.60 -0.04 1.03
N THR A 122 -21.24 0.67 0.11
CA THR A 122 -22.51 0.26 -0.49
C THR A 122 -22.36 0.27 -2.00
N TYR A 123 -22.69 -0.85 -2.62
CA TYR A 123 -22.63 -1.07 -4.06
C TYR A 123 -24.03 -1.32 -4.60
N LEU A 124 -24.34 -0.74 -5.75
CA LEU A 124 -25.56 -1.08 -6.49
C LEU A 124 -25.33 -2.36 -7.27
N ILE A 125 -26.27 -3.30 -7.15
CA ILE A 125 -26.22 -4.62 -7.79
C ILE A 125 -27.55 -4.90 -8.50
N ASP A 126 -27.48 -5.58 -9.64
CA ASP A 126 -28.66 -5.95 -10.43
C ASP A 126 -29.44 -7.09 -9.74
N ASN A 127 -30.77 -6.96 -9.67
CA ASN A 127 -31.70 -7.94 -9.09
C ASN A 127 -31.67 -9.31 -9.79
N LYS A 128 -31.10 -9.40 -11.00
CA LYS A 128 -31.08 -10.65 -11.78
C LYS A 128 -30.16 -11.74 -11.20
N ASN A 129 -29.12 -11.37 -10.44
CA ASN A 129 -28.11 -12.31 -9.97
C ASN A 129 -28.24 -12.60 -8.47
N LYS A 130 -28.93 -13.69 -8.10
CA LYS A 130 -29.12 -14.10 -6.69
C LYS A 130 -27.86 -14.56 -5.95
N LEU A 131 -26.75 -14.76 -6.66
CA LEU A 131 -25.47 -15.22 -6.13
C LEU A 131 -24.40 -14.23 -6.56
N ILE A 132 -23.67 -13.71 -5.58
CA ILE A 132 -22.52 -12.83 -5.74
C ILE A 132 -21.37 -13.53 -5.03
N ASN A 133 -20.29 -13.85 -5.73
CA ASN A 133 -19.10 -14.32 -5.01
C ASN A 133 -18.52 -13.13 -4.20
N PHE A 134 -18.07 -13.38 -2.97
CA PHE A 134 -17.41 -12.43 -2.07
C PHE A 134 -16.12 -13.05 -1.45
N GLU A 135 -14.91 -12.51 -1.74
CA GLU A 135 -13.55 -12.95 -1.37
C GLU A 135 -13.29 -14.44 -1.64
N GLY A 136 -13.88 -14.98 -2.71
CA GLY A 136 -13.81 -16.40 -3.03
C GLY A 136 -15.00 -17.23 -2.51
N ASN A 137 -15.94 -16.63 -1.78
CA ASN A 137 -17.10 -17.29 -1.17
C ASN A 137 -18.41 -16.92 -1.87
N MET A 138 -19.27 -17.88 -2.19
CA MET A 138 -20.56 -17.56 -2.79
C MET A 138 -21.52 -16.93 -1.76
N VAL A 139 -21.86 -15.66 -1.91
CA VAL A 139 -22.87 -14.93 -1.12
C VAL A 139 -24.21 -14.96 -1.85
N THR A 140 -25.22 -15.53 -1.22
CA THR A 140 -26.59 -15.47 -1.72
C THR A 140 -27.22 -14.13 -1.32
N LEU A 141 -27.94 -13.48 -2.24
CA LEU A 141 -28.56 -12.15 -2.06
C LEU A 141 -29.60 -12.03 -0.93
N ASP A 142 -29.82 -13.09 -0.14
CA ASP A 142 -30.78 -13.13 0.96
C ASP A 142 -30.12 -13.60 2.29
N VAL A 143 -28.79 -13.77 2.31
CA VAL A 143 -28.05 -14.33 3.46
C VAL A 143 -26.99 -13.34 3.93
N TYR A 144 -27.03 -13.04 5.23
CA TYR A 144 -25.92 -12.39 5.91
C TYR A 144 -24.73 -13.35 5.91
N THR A 145 -23.68 -13.01 5.18
CA THR A 145 -22.42 -13.77 5.18
C THR A 145 -21.39 -13.01 5.98
N LYS A 146 -20.67 -13.72 6.84
CA LYS A 146 -19.59 -13.19 7.68
C LYS A 146 -18.33 -14.00 7.44
N GLU A 147 -17.25 -13.31 7.13
CA GLU A 147 -15.92 -13.88 6.99
C GLU A 147 -14.97 -13.22 7.97
N SER A 148 -13.93 -13.94 8.36
CA SER A 148 -12.88 -13.38 9.22
C SER A 148 -11.55 -13.98 8.85
N LYS A 149 -10.55 -13.11 8.70
CA LYS A 149 -9.18 -13.48 8.38
C LYS A 149 -8.23 -12.63 9.21
N THR A 150 -7.04 -13.15 9.45
CA THR A 150 -5.97 -12.40 10.13
C THR A 150 -4.91 -12.05 9.11
N GLU A 151 -4.57 -10.78 9.03
CA GLU A 151 -3.63 -10.23 8.05
C GLU A 151 -2.70 -9.21 8.74
N ILE A 152 -1.51 -9.06 8.17
CA ILE A 152 -0.57 -8.00 8.57
C ILE A 152 -0.80 -6.82 7.64
N LEU A 153 -1.20 -5.69 8.19
CA LEU A 153 -1.60 -4.50 7.43
C LEU A 153 -0.72 -3.31 7.79
N VAL A 154 -0.37 -2.50 6.79
CA VAL A 154 0.21 -1.16 7.01
C VAL A 154 -0.92 -0.14 6.95
N VAL A 155 -1.18 0.54 8.06
CA VAL A 155 -2.30 1.47 8.23
C VAL A 155 -1.76 2.86 8.48
N THR A 156 -2.36 3.89 7.90
CA THR A 156 -1.87 5.28 7.99
C THR A 156 -3.03 6.28 8.00
N THR A 157 -2.72 7.53 8.33
CA THR A 157 -3.68 8.65 8.32
C THR A 157 -3.23 9.74 7.34
N GLY A 158 -4.15 10.65 6.99
CA GLY A 158 -3.81 11.82 6.19
C GLY A 158 -2.76 12.75 6.82
N SER A 159 -2.65 12.77 8.14
CA SER A 159 -1.74 13.61 8.91
C SER A 159 -0.37 12.99 9.16
N ASP A 160 -0.23 11.68 9.00
CA ASP A 160 1.05 10.97 9.06
C ASP A 160 1.17 9.98 7.89
N PRO A 161 1.29 10.48 6.64
CA PRO A 161 1.32 9.63 5.44
C PRO A 161 2.73 9.11 5.11
N TYR A 162 2.80 7.97 4.43
CA TYR A 162 4.07 7.41 3.97
C TYR A 162 4.75 8.30 2.92
N ASN A 163 5.99 8.70 3.20
CA ASN A 163 6.76 9.58 2.33
C ASN A 163 7.72 8.81 1.41
N TRP A 164 7.23 8.32 0.27
CA TRP A 164 8.01 7.54 -0.69
C TRP A 164 9.22 8.31 -1.29
N LYS A 165 9.20 9.65 -1.31
CA LYS A 165 10.37 10.43 -1.80
C LYS A 165 11.53 10.39 -0.81
N ALA A 166 11.26 10.17 0.48
CA ALA A 166 12.29 10.04 1.50
C ALA A 166 13.16 8.80 1.27
N VAL A 167 12.64 7.76 0.61
CA VAL A 167 13.42 6.57 0.24
C VAL A 167 13.98 6.61 -1.19
N GLY A 168 13.89 7.78 -1.84
CA GLY A 168 14.48 8.01 -3.16
C GLY A 168 13.69 7.46 -4.33
N TYR A 169 12.42 7.08 -4.13
CA TYR A 169 11.60 6.67 -5.26
C TYR A 169 11.24 7.88 -6.13
N PRO A 170 11.30 7.74 -7.46
CA PRO A 170 10.91 8.82 -8.37
C PRO A 170 9.39 9.04 -8.43
N TYR A 171 8.62 8.07 -7.94
CA TYR A 171 7.16 8.11 -7.86
C TYR A 171 6.65 7.12 -6.80
N PRO A 172 5.36 7.21 -6.42
CA PRO A 172 4.75 6.34 -5.40
C PRO A 172 4.93 4.85 -5.68
N ASP A 173 5.12 4.07 -4.62
CA ASP A 173 5.31 2.61 -4.61
C ASP A 173 4.01 1.84 -4.39
N TYR A 174 3.07 2.36 -3.60
CA TYR A 174 1.79 1.71 -3.31
C TYR A 174 0.57 2.58 -3.55
N LEU A 175 -0.54 1.92 -3.85
CA LEU A 175 -1.88 2.44 -3.70
C LEU A 175 -2.34 2.29 -2.24
N TRP A 176 -3.26 3.15 -1.83
CA TRP A 176 -3.81 3.22 -0.48
C TRP A 176 -5.33 3.08 -0.54
N LYS A 177 -5.86 1.97 0.00
CA LYS A 177 -7.30 1.76 0.13
C LYS A 177 -7.85 2.73 1.18
N VAL A 178 -8.86 3.50 0.80
CA VAL A 178 -9.59 4.36 1.74
C VAL A 178 -10.52 3.51 2.60
N VAL A 179 -10.33 3.60 3.92
CA VAL A 179 -11.13 2.91 4.94
C VAL A 179 -12.19 3.85 5.48
N ASP A 180 -11.77 5.03 5.96
CA ASP A 180 -12.64 6.09 6.43
C ASP A 180 -12.09 7.46 5.96
N PRO A 181 -12.71 8.11 4.96
CA PRO A 181 -12.23 9.39 4.46
C PRO A 181 -12.44 10.55 5.45
N ASN A 182 -13.28 10.37 6.48
CA ASN A 182 -13.62 11.41 7.45
C ASN A 182 -12.89 11.22 8.79
N TYR A 183 -12.01 10.23 8.89
CA TYR A 183 -11.26 9.95 10.08
C TYR A 183 -10.43 11.19 10.51
N PRO A 184 -10.38 11.54 11.82
CA PRO A 184 -9.59 12.65 12.32
C PRO A 184 -8.12 12.56 11.87
N GLY A 185 -7.57 13.64 11.32
CA GLY A 185 -6.25 13.60 10.69
C GLY A 185 -6.29 13.31 9.20
N GLY A 186 -7.35 13.69 8.48
CA GLY A 186 -7.35 13.70 7.00
C GLY A 186 -7.65 12.35 6.34
N GLY A 187 -8.36 11.47 7.04
CA GLY A 187 -8.76 10.15 6.57
C GLY A 187 -7.83 9.02 7.03
N LEU A 188 -8.31 7.78 6.88
CA LEU A 188 -7.63 6.55 7.26
C LEU A 188 -7.49 5.63 6.06
N TYR A 189 -6.27 5.11 5.89
CA TYR A 189 -5.88 4.38 4.70
C TYR A 189 -5.10 3.11 5.05
N ILE A 190 -5.25 2.08 4.21
CA ILE A 190 -4.50 0.83 4.30
C ILE A 190 -3.68 0.66 3.03
N ARG A 191 -2.40 0.30 3.17
CA ARG A 191 -1.55 -0.05 2.03
C ARG A 191 -2.17 -1.20 1.25
N ALA A 192 -2.21 -1.08 -0.07
CA ALA A 192 -2.83 -2.09 -0.92
C ALA A 192 -1.97 -2.36 -2.17
N ASP A 193 -2.60 -2.35 -3.36
CA ASP A 193 -1.96 -2.75 -4.61
C ASP A 193 -0.66 -1.96 -4.89
N PRO A 194 0.35 -2.60 -5.52
CA PRO A 194 1.55 -1.92 -5.96
C PRO A 194 1.25 -0.96 -7.12
N VAL A 195 2.02 0.13 -7.18
CA VAL A 195 2.21 0.88 -8.42
C VAL A 195 3.16 0.09 -9.31
N ASN A 196 2.70 -0.34 -10.48
CA ASN A 196 3.49 -1.14 -11.42
C ASN A 196 3.61 -0.49 -12.81
N MET A 197 3.06 0.70 -13.01
CA MET A 197 3.18 1.42 -14.27
C MET A 197 3.40 2.92 -14.07
N MET A 198 4.14 3.51 -15.00
CA MET A 198 4.44 4.94 -15.05
C MET A 198 4.42 5.43 -16.50
N TRP A 199 3.71 6.53 -16.76
CA TRP A 199 3.84 7.29 -18.01
C TRP A 199 4.51 8.65 -17.79
N GLN A 200 5.39 9.01 -18.72
CA GLN A 200 6.10 10.29 -18.75
C GLN A 200 5.65 11.15 -19.94
N ASN A 201 5.78 12.48 -19.79
CA ASN A 201 5.47 13.48 -20.82
C ASN A 201 4.02 13.38 -21.35
N THR A 202 3.07 13.05 -20.48
CA THR A 202 1.67 12.87 -20.85
C THR A 202 0.75 13.17 -19.68
N SER A 203 -0.55 13.11 -19.91
CA SER A 203 -1.57 13.25 -18.86
C SER A 203 -2.37 11.97 -18.68
N ALA A 204 -2.99 11.81 -17.51
CA ALA A 204 -3.86 10.69 -17.19
C ALA A 204 -5.02 10.57 -18.20
N SER A 205 -5.57 11.70 -18.66
CA SER A 205 -6.60 11.72 -19.70
C SER A 205 -6.09 11.13 -21.02
N ILE A 206 -4.87 11.45 -21.45
CA ILE A 206 -4.30 10.92 -22.70
C ILE A 206 -4.04 9.43 -22.58
N VAL A 207 -3.50 8.96 -21.46
CA VAL A 207 -3.29 7.53 -21.18
C VAL A 207 -4.62 6.79 -21.21
N LYS A 208 -5.62 7.30 -20.49
CA LYS A 208 -6.99 6.75 -20.45
C LYS A 208 -7.61 6.66 -21.84
N THR A 209 -7.61 7.75 -22.61
CA THR A 209 -8.15 7.76 -23.98
C THR A 209 -7.41 6.79 -24.88
N PHE A 210 -6.09 6.68 -24.75
CA PHE A 210 -5.31 5.76 -25.56
C PHE A 210 -5.69 4.30 -25.28
N ILE A 211 -5.77 3.88 -24.01
CA ILE A 211 -6.18 2.52 -23.63
C ILE A 211 -7.58 2.22 -24.17
N LEU A 212 -8.52 3.14 -23.97
CA LEU A 212 -9.89 3.00 -24.48
C LEU A 212 -9.95 2.95 -26.01
N SER A 213 -9.04 3.61 -26.73
CA SER A 213 -8.99 3.56 -28.20
C SER A 213 -8.45 2.23 -28.75
N LYS A 214 -7.74 1.45 -27.92
CA LYS A 214 -7.08 0.19 -28.30
C LYS A 214 -7.80 -1.04 -27.79
N THR A 215 -8.88 -0.87 -27.05
CA THR A 215 -9.59 -1.94 -26.35
C THR A 215 -11.10 -1.67 -26.38
N ASN A 216 -11.91 -2.66 -26.01
CA ASN A 216 -13.33 -2.47 -25.77
C ASN A 216 -13.63 -2.15 -24.30
N TRP A 217 -12.67 -1.53 -23.60
CA TRP A 217 -12.78 -1.22 -22.18
C TRP A 217 -13.68 0.01 -21.95
N THR A 218 -14.01 0.26 -20.69
CA THR A 218 -14.80 1.41 -20.26
C THR A 218 -14.03 2.27 -19.27
N GLY A 219 -14.27 3.59 -19.35
CA GLY A 219 -13.82 4.56 -18.35
C GLY A 219 -14.85 4.83 -17.25
N VAL A 220 -16.02 4.18 -17.31
CA VAL A 220 -17.10 4.25 -16.32
C VAL A 220 -17.07 2.96 -15.51
N ILE A 221 -16.70 3.06 -14.23
CA ILE A 221 -16.61 1.92 -13.33
C ILE A 221 -17.69 2.04 -12.27
N THR A 222 -18.49 0.99 -12.12
CA THR A 222 -19.65 0.96 -11.19
C THR A 222 -19.27 0.41 -9.82
N ILE A 223 -18.37 -0.58 -9.79
CA ILE A 223 -17.91 -1.24 -8.57
C ILE A 223 -16.38 -1.13 -8.49
N GLU A 224 -15.92 -0.31 -7.54
CA GLU A 224 -14.51 -0.13 -7.22
C GLU A 224 -14.39 0.35 -5.77
N TYR A 225 -13.42 -0.17 -5.02
CA TYR A 225 -13.01 0.49 -3.79
C TYR A 225 -12.32 1.82 -4.14
N ASP A 226 -12.50 2.85 -3.32
CA ASP A 226 -11.69 4.07 -3.43
C ASP A 226 -10.24 3.75 -3.03
N TYR A 227 -9.35 3.78 -4.02
CA TYR A 227 -7.89 3.71 -3.85
C TYR A 227 -7.29 5.05 -4.23
N ARG A 228 -6.27 5.45 -3.49
CA ARG A 228 -5.57 6.71 -3.68
C ARG A 228 -4.07 6.52 -3.70
N VAL A 229 -3.39 7.54 -4.19
CA VAL A 229 -1.94 7.64 -4.15
C VAL A 229 -1.59 8.89 -3.35
N TYR A 230 -0.71 8.77 -2.35
CA TYR A 230 -0.24 9.94 -1.62
C TYR A 230 0.86 10.66 -2.41
N ASP A 231 0.73 11.98 -2.55
CA ASP A 231 1.77 12.84 -3.12
C ASP A 231 2.41 13.74 -2.04
N PRO A 232 3.68 13.49 -1.64
CA PRO A 232 4.39 14.27 -0.64
C PRO A 232 4.82 15.67 -1.10
N PHE A 233 4.58 16.05 -2.36
CA PHE A 233 4.83 17.41 -2.83
C PHE A 233 3.62 18.33 -2.62
N THR A 234 2.41 17.78 -2.82
CA THR A 234 1.16 18.50 -2.59
C THR A 234 0.49 18.15 -1.26
N GLN A 235 1.07 17.21 -0.51
CA GLN A 235 0.58 16.70 0.77
C GLN A 235 -0.89 16.23 0.69
N THR A 236 -1.26 15.57 -0.41
CA THR A 236 -2.62 15.10 -0.62
C THR A 236 -2.68 13.69 -1.21
N TYR A 237 -3.77 13.00 -0.91
CA TYR A 237 -4.15 11.76 -1.57
C TYR A 237 -4.90 12.05 -2.88
N ILE A 238 -4.36 11.53 -3.97
CA ILE A 238 -4.86 11.72 -5.34
C ILE A 238 -5.80 10.57 -5.68
N ARG A 239 -6.96 10.91 -6.25
CA ARG A 239 -7.97 9.95 -6.71
C ARG A 239 -7.67 9.46 -8.14
N SER A 240 -8.03 8.21 -8.42
CA SER A 240 -7.83 7.59 -9.72
C SER A 240 -8.77 8.09 -10.83
N GLN A 241 -8.34 7.88 -12.07
CA GLN A 241 -9.09 7.99 -13.32
C GLN A 241 -9.14 6.62 -14.00
N SER A 242 -9.70 5.63 -13.30
CA SER A 242 -9.62 4.22 -13.67
C SER A 242 -10.25 3.87 -15.04
N VAL A 243 -9.79 2.75 -15.61
CA VAL A 243 -10.37 2.07 -16.79
C VAL A 243 -10.42 0.56 -16.55
N ALA A 244 -11.46 -0.11 -17.04
CA ALA A 244 -11.65 -1.55 -16.84
C ALA A 244 -12.22 -2.23 -18.08
N SER A 245 -11.95 -3.54 -18.25
CA SER A 245 -12.54 -4.35 -19.32
C SER A 245 -14.06 -4.50 -19.23
N ASN A 246 -14.62 -4.31 -18.04
CA ASN A 246 -16.05 -4.32 -17.78
C ASN A 246 -16.37 -3.34 -16.61
N PRO A 247 -17.51 -2.62 -16.64
CA PRO A 247 -17.87 -1.67 -15.57
C PRO A 247 -18.13 -2.33 -14.21
N ILE A 248 -18.58 -3.58 -14.20
CA ILE A 248 -18.98 -4.37 -13.03
C ILE A 248 -18.03 -5.55 -12.77
N ARG A 249 -17.35 -6.07 -13.81
CA ARG A 249 -16.40 -7.21 -13.78
C ARG A 249 -16.95 -8.50 -13.11
N PRO A 250 -18.21 -8.92 -13.30
CA PRO A 250 -18.81 -10.03 -12.53
C PRO A 250 -18.01 -11.34 -12.57
N THR A 251 -17.35 -11.65 -13.69
CA THR A 251 -16.49 -12.82 -13.90
C THR A 251 -14.99 -12.51 -13.82
N GLY A 252 -14.64 -11.34 -13.29
CA GLY A 252 -13.29 -10.79 -13.29
C GLY A 252 -13.01 -9.92 -14.50
N GLY A 253 -11.75 -9.55 -14.65
CA GLY A 253 -11.27 -8.80 -15.79
C GLY A 253 -10.17 -7.80 -15.45
N TYR A 254 -9.62 -7.20 -16.49
CA TYR A 254 -8.53 -6.26 -16.35
C TYR A 254 -9.00 -4.88 -15.87
N HIS A 255 -8.16 -4.27 -15.06
CA HIS A 255 -8.42 -2.98 -14.44
C HIS A 255 -7.11 -2.20 -14.27
N VAL A 256 -7.16 -0.90 -14.56
CA VAL A 256 -6.02 0.01 -14.39
C VAL A 256 -6.49 1.25 -13.66
N ARG A 257 -5.94 1.50 -12.48
CA ARG A 257 -6.16 2.73 -11.72
C ARG A 257 -5.11 3.76 -12.07
N ILE A 258 -5.50 4.84 -12.74
CA ILE A 258 -4.57 5.83 -13.32
C ILE A 258 -4.57 7.10 -12.46
N TYR A 259 -3.41 7.62 -12.07
CA TYR A 259 -3.31 8.82 -11.23
C TYR A 259 -2.46 9.88 -11.92
N GLN A 260 -3.01 11.08 -12.08
CA GLN A 260 -2.24 12.24 -12.53
C GLN A 260 -1.43 12.77 -11.36
N MET A 261 -0.11 12.78 -11.50
CA MET A 261 0.78 13.32 -10.48
C MET A 261 1.10 14.79 -10.81
N PRO A 262 1.19 15.68 -9.81
CA PRO A 262 1.43 17.11 -10.03
C PRO A 262 2.75 17.43 -10.75
N GLN A 263 3.73 16.54 -10.66
CA GLN A 263 5.04 16.65 -11.29
C GLN A 263 5.01 16.31 -12.80
N GLY A 264 3.84 16.04 -13.36
CA GLY A 264 3.64 15.85 -14.80
C GLY A 264 3.78 14.40 -15.30
N TYR A 265 3.96 13.44 -14.39
CA TYR A 265 3.92 12.01 -14.71
C TYR A 265 2.59 11.37 -14.30
N VAL A 266 2.33 10.16 -14.80
CA VAL A 266 1.09 9.41 -14.54
C VAL A 266 1.43 8.04 -13.98
N VAL A 267 1.07 7.72 -12.75
CA VAL A 267 1.28 6.37 -12.19
C VAL A 267 0.03 5.52 -12.33
N ALA A 268 0.18 4.20 -12.32
CA ALA A 268 -0.95 3.30 -12.20
C ALA A 268 -0.64 1.99 -11.46
N GLY A 269 -1.71 1.38 -10.94
CA GLY A 269 -1.76 -0.03 -10.57
C GLY A 269 -2.64 -0.79 -11.57
N ALA A 270 -2.01 -1.58 -12.42
CA ALA A 270 -2.65 -2.43 -13.43
C ALA A 270 -2.74 -3.87 -12.92
N HIS A 271 -3.93 -4.45 -12.92
CA HIS A 271 -4.19 -5.79 -12.40
C HIS A 271 -5.36 -6.48 -13.10
N GLU A 272 -5.41 -7.79 -12.96
CA GLU A 272 -6.56 -8.62 -13.28
C GLU A 272 -7.30 -8.86 -11.98
N ASP A 273 -8.61 -8.62 -11.99
CA ASP A 273 -9.50 -8.92 -10.90
C ASP A 273 -10.07 -10.33 -11.05
N SER A 274 -10.23 -11.05 -9.93
CA SER A 274 -11.10 -12.22 -9.83
C SER A 274 -12.56 -11.86 -10.15
N SER A 275 -13.39 -12.90 -10.36
CA SER A 275 -14.85 -12.75 -10.25
C SER A 275 -15.22 -11.94 -9.03
N SER A 276 -16.36 -11.22 -9.11
CA SER A 276 -16.83 -10.43 -7.98
C SER A 276 -16.72 -11.28 -6.69
N PRO A 277 -16.19 -10.70 -5.61
CA PRO A 277 -15.75 -9.33 -5.50
C PRO A 277 -14.30 -9.24 -6.00
N HIS A 278 -14.02 -8.14 -6.67
CA HIS A 278 -12.74 -7.96 -7.33
C HIS A 278 -11.60 -7.95 -6.32
N GLN A 279 -10.78 -8.99 -6.35
CA GLN A 279 -9.45 -9.01 -5.77
C GLN A 279 -8.44 -9.14 -6.90
N ALA A 280 -7.33 -8.42 -6.80
CA ALA A 280 -6.25 -8.58 -7.75
C ALA A 280 -5.72 -10.03 -7.68
N ILE A 281 -5.73 -10.73 -8.82
CA ILE A 281 -5.18 -12.09 -8.97
C ILE A 281 -3.92 -12.10 -9.83
N ALA A 282 -3.63 -11.01 -10.57
CA ALA A 282 -2.39 -10.88 -11.32
C ALA A 282 -2.03 -9.40 -11.57
N PHE A 283 -0.77 -9.01 -11.30
CA PHE A 283 -0.24 -7.68 -11.67
C PHE A 283 0.60 -7.75 -12.96
N GLU A 284 1.64 -8.60 -12.96
CA GLU A 284 2.62 -8.69 -14.06
C GLU A 284 2.04 -8.96 -15.46
N PRO A 285 1.07 -9.89 -15.64
CA PRO A 285 0.51 -10.14 -16.96
C PRO A 285 -0.24 -8.92 -17.50
N VAL A 286 -0.90 -8.17 -16.61
CA VAL A 286 -1.72 -7.01 -16.98
C VAL A 286 -0.84 -5.80 -17.26
N GLU A 287 0.20 -5.59 -16.46
CA GLU A 287 1.26 -4.63 -16.76
C GLU A 287 1.81 -4.82 -18.18
N LYS A 288 2.18 -6.06 -18.52
CA LYS A 288 2.67 -6.41 -19.87
C LYS A 288 1.62 -6.21 -20.95
N TYR A 289 0.37 -6.57 -20.69
CA TYR A 289 -0.73 -6.36 -21.62
C TYR A 289 -0.92 -4.87 -21.94
N ILE A 290 -0.97 -4.02 -20.92
CA ILE A 290 -1.10 -2.56 -21.10
C ILE A 290 0.12 -1.99 -21.80
N ALA A 291 1.33 -2.37 -21.40
CA ALA A 291 2.56 -1.95 -22.08
C ALA A 291 2.57 -2.33 -23.57
N GLY A 292 2.01 -3.49 -23.92
CA GLY A 292 1.81 -3.95 -25.28
C GLY A 292 0.92 -3.03 -26.13
N LEU A 293 -0.08 -2.34 -25.54
CA LEU A 293 -0.93 -1.40 -26.27
C LEU A 293 -0.15 -0.20 -26.82
N PHE A 294 0.88 0.23 -26.09
CA PHE A 294 1.75 1.36 -26.45
C PHE A 294 2.96 0.93 -27.30
N SER A 295 3.30 -0.36 -27.26
CA SER A 295 4.43 -0.91 -28.01
C SER A 295 4.20 -0.83 -29.53
N GLY A 296 5.22 -0.44 -30.28
CA GLY A 296 5.14 -0.28 -31.74
C GLY A 296 4.42 0.98 -32.22
N ASN A 297 3.94 1.84 -31.31
CA ASN A 297 3.45 3.17 -31.66
C ASN A 297 4.61 4.17 -31.62
N SER A 298 4.91 4.85 -32.73
CA SER A 298 6.03 5.80 -32.83
C SER A 298 5.93 6.99 -31.86
N SER A 299 4.75 7.29 -31.32
CA SER A 299 4.58 8.36 -30.31
C SER A 299 5.00 7.93 -28.90
N TRP A 300 5.34 6.66 -28.69
CA TRP A 300 5.61 6.09 -27.37
C TRP A 300 6.87 5.22 -27.39
N SER A 301 7.55 5.18 -26.26
CA SER A 301 8.62 4.24 -25.96
C SER A 301 8.26 3.48 -24.69
N VAL A 302 8.53 2.17 -24.67
CA VAL A 302 8.15 1.27 -23.57
C VAL A 302 9.41 0.64 -23.01
N SER A 303 9.57 0.70 -21.68
CA SER A 303 10.69 0.11 -20.95
C SER A 303 10.14 -0.74 -19.80
N ASN A 304 9.96 -2.03 -20.08
CA ASN A 304 9.41 -2.99 -19.12
C ASN A 304 10.33 -3.14 -17.89
N ASN A 305 9.74 -3.21 -16.69
CA ASN A 305 10.47 -3.43 -15.43
C ASN A 305 11.69 -2.50 -15.23
N SER A 306 11.56 -1.23 -15.62
CA SER A 306 12.72 -0.32 -15.70
C SER A 306 12.96 0.50 -14.45
N THR A 307 12.00 0.58 -13.53
CA THR A 307 12.16 1.28 -12.25
C THR A 307 11.86 0.34 -11.10
N TYR A 308 12.81 0.18 -10.18
CA TYR A 308 12.61 -0.57 -8.95
C TYR A 308 11.94 0.30 -7.89
N LEU A 309 10.84 -0.20 -7.30
CA LEU A 309 10.07 0.48 -6.25
C LEU A 309 10.00 -0.33 -4.95
N ASN A 310 10.66 -1.50 -4.90
CA ASN A 310 10.64 -2.40 -3.74
C ASN A 310 9.22 -2.71 -3.23
N ASN A 311 8.26 -2.83 -4.15
CA ASN A 311 6.86 -3.11 -3.86
C ASN A 311 6.44 -4.52 -4.29
N SER A 312 7.36 -5.48 -4.16
CA SER A 312 7.09 -6.86 -4.54
C SER A 312 6.07 -7.50 -3.59
N CYS A 313 5.18 -8.30 -4.15
CA CYS A 313 4.20 -9.05 -3.40
C CYS A 313 3.95 -10.40 -4.08
N SER A 314 3.52 -11.40 -3.30
CA SER A 314 3.24 -12.76 -3.78
C SER A 314 1.80 -13.21 -3.52
N SER A 315 1.04 -12.46 -2.71
CA SER A 315 -0.34 -12.76 -2.34
C SER A 315 -1.13 -11.45 -2.16
N PRO A 316 -2.39 -11.36 -2.62
CA PRO A 316 -3.11 -12.37 -3.40
C PRO A 316 -2.60 -12.53 -4.83
N ALA A 317 -1.82 -11.58 -5.33
CA ALA A 317 -1.26 -11.57 -6.67
C ALA A 317 0.23 -11.24 -6.67
N TYR A 318 0.95 -11.75 -7.67
CA TYR A 318 2.38 -11.54 -7.82
C TYR A 318 2.70 -10.21 -8.53
N ASN A 319 3.61 -9.42 -7.92
CA ASN A 319 4.28 -8.25 -8.48
C ASN A 319 5.79 -8.35 -8.18
N ASN A 320 6.64 -8.08 -9.17
CA ASN A 320 8.09 -8.31 -9.08
C ASN A 320 8.86 -7.18 -8.35
N GLY A 321 8.17 -6.09 -7.97
CA GLY A 321 8.79 -4.94 -7.30
C GLY A 321 9.26 -3.82 -8.23
N TYR A 322 9.03 -3.96 -9.53
CA TYR A 322 9.38 -2.98 -10.57
C TYR A 322 8.13 -2.43 -11.24
N ALA A 323 8.28 -1.26 -11.85
CA ALA A 323 7.28 -0.66 -12.71
C ALA A 323 7.78 -0.54 -14.16
N THR A 324 6.86 -0.74 -15.10
CA THR A 324 7.05 -0.43 -16.51
C THR A 324 6.91 1.07 -16.76
N VAL A 325 7.89 1.65 -17.46
CA VAL A 325 7.90 3.07 -17.84
C VAL A 325 7.52 3.21 -19.31
N ILE A 326 6.57 4.09 -19.59
CA ILE A 326 6.06 4.40 -20.92
C ILE A 326 6.21 5.90 -21.17
N LYS A 327 7.13 6.28 -22.06
CA LYS A 327 7.44 7.69 -22.31
C LYS A 327 6.88 8.13 -23.65
N ARG A 328 6.13 9.23 -23.64
CA ARG A 328 5.70 9.92 -24.86
C ARG A 328 6.88 10.66 -25.50
N GLN A 329 7.05 10.47 -26.80
CA GLN A 329 8.13 11.08 -27.59
C GLN A 329 7.84 12.55 -27.91
#